data_AF-A0A7V9H012-F1
#
_entry.id   AF-A0A7V9H012-F1
#
_cell.length_a   1.000
_cell.length_b   1.000
_cell.length_c   1.000
_cell.angle_alpha   90.00
_cell.angle_beta   90.00
_cell.angle_gamma   90.00
#
_symmetry.space_group_name_H-M   'P 1'
#
loop_
_entity.id
_entity.type
_entity.pdbx_description
1 polymer ?
#
loop_
_entity_poly.entity_id
_entity_poly.type
_entity_poly.pdbx_seq_one_letter_code
_entity_poly.pdbx_strand_id
1 'polypeptide(L)'
;DVDTTEVVPYLPSLVGQPGPTIVLGKGSGVDNIAEGLERLGLQASDEQKLEMLGQVKAKSLEKRDLLDDEEFATIAEDVLGTRA
;
A
#
# COMPACT_ATOMS: atom_id res chain seq x y z
N ASP A 1 -13.49 6.61 -8.35
CA ASP A 1 -13.14 7.84 -9.08
C ASP A 1 -13.03 8.94 -8.05
N VAL A 2 -11.81 9.21 -7.55
CA VAL A 2 -11.55 10.28 -6.59
C VAL A 2 -11.19 11.49 -7.42
N ASP A 3 -11.99 12.55 -7.35
CA ASP A 3 -11.67 13.78 -8.07
C ASP A 3 -10.32 14.30 -7.55
N THR A 4 -9.31 14.31 -8.43
CA THR A 4 -7.93 14.67 -8.08
C THR A 4 -7.84 16.09 -7.51
N THR A 5 -8.83 16.95 -7.82
CA THR A 5 -8.90 18.31 -7.27
C THR A 5 -9.26 18.38 -5.78
N GLU A 6 -9.78 17.30 -5.18
CA GLU A 6 -10.03 17.25 -3.73
C GLU A 6 -8.74 17.13 -2.92
N VAL A 7 -7.68 16.57 -3.51
CA VAL A 7 -6.41 16.28 -2.83
C VAL A 7 -5.34 17.33 -3.17
N VAL A 8 -5.36 17.85 -4.40
CA VAL A 8 -4.39 18.84 -4.88
C VAL A 8 -5.09 19.96 -5.67
N PRO A 9 -4.63 21.22 -5.57
CA PRO A 9 -5.30 22.35 -6.22
C PRO A 9 -5.23 22.34 -7.77
N TYR A 10 -4.33 21.56 -8.36
CA TYR A 10 -4.17 21.40 -9.81
C TYR A 10 -3.42 20.09 -10.13
N LEU A 11 -3.54 19.61 -11.37
CA LEU A 11 -2.88 18.38 -11.80
C LEU A 11 -1.34 18.53 -11.79
N PRO A 12 -0.59 17.56 -11.22
CA PRO A 12 0.88 17.60 -11.20
C PRO A 12 1.52 17.76 -12.59
N SER A 13 0.87 17.22 -13.63
CA SER A 13 1.33 17.31 -15.02
C SER A 13 1.40 18.74 -15.55
N LEU A 14 0.65 19.69 -14.98
CA LEU A 14 0.69 21.11 -15.37
C LEU A 14 2.02 21.79 -15.00
N VAL A 15 2.75 21.24 -14.03
CA VAL A 15 4.08 21.72 -13.62
C VAL A 15 5.18 20.72 -13.96
N GLY A 16 4.89 19.76 -14.85
CA GLY A 16 5.84 18.73 -15.28
C GLY A 16 6.18 17.68 -14.22
N GLN A 17 5.38 17.55 -13.16
CA GLN A 17 5.56 16.55 -12.11
C GLN A 17 4.72 15.29 -12.38
N PRO A 18 5.20 14.09 -12.01
CA PRO A 18 4.40 12.88 -12.06
C PRO A 18 3.23 12.96 -11.06
N GLY A 19 2.20 12.15 -11.31
CA GLY A 19 1.07 12.00 -10.39
C GLY A 19 1.49 11.41 -9.04
N PRO A 20 0.68 11.58 -7.99
CA PRO A 20 0.94 10.95 -6.70
C PRO A 20 0.96 9.42 -6.84
N THR A 21 1.78 8.77 -6.04
CA THR A 21 1.85 7.29 -5.96
C THR A 21 1.44 6.85 -4.58
N ILE A 22 0.63 5.78 -4.51
CA ILE A 22 0.22 5.17 -3.24
C ILE A 22 1.40 4.35 -2.69
N VAL A 23 1.80 4.69 -1.47
CA VAL A 23 2.92 4.05 -0.76
C VAL A 23 2.46 3.31 0.49
N LEU A 24 3.29 2.36 0.94
CA LEU A 24 3.03 1.54 2.12
C LEU A 24 3.96 1.92 3.27
N GLY A 25 3.40 2.20 4.44
CA GLY A 25 4.17 2.56 5.63
C GLY A 25 3.30 2.79 6.87
N LYS A 26 3.85 3.47 7.87
CA LYS A 26 3.18 3.66 9.18
C LYS A 26 1.81 4.35 9.09
N GLY A 27 1.66 5.22 8.08
CA GLY A 27 0.46 6.02 7.84
C GLY A 27 -0.58 5.33 6.97
N SER A 28 -0.31 4.12 6.50
CA SER A 28 -1.25 3.38 5.65
C SER A 28 -2.54 3.04 6.40
N GLY A 29 -3.64 3.02 5.64
CA GLY A 29 -4.92 2.43 6.01
C GLY A 29 -5.20 1.14 5.24
N VAL A 30 -6.39 0.58 5.41
CA VAL A 30 -6.81 -0.67 4.74
C VAL A 30 -6.86 -0.51 3.23
N ASP A 31 -7.27 0.67 2.73
CA ASP A 31 -7.33 0.93 1.29
C ASP A 31 -5.94 0.90 0.64
N ASN A 32 -4.89 1.29 1.36
CA ASN A 32 -3.51 1.16 0.85
C ASN A 32 -3.12 -0.31 0.69
N ILE A 33 -3.59 -1.20 1.58
CA ILE A 33 -3.36 -2.64 1.47
C ILE A 33 -4.11 -3.22 0.28
N ALA A 34 -5.35 -2.78 0.05
CA ALA A 34 -6.12 -3.18 -1.12
C ALA A 34 -5.42 -2.79 -2.43
N GLU A 35 -4.91 -1.56 -2.52
CA GLU A 35 -4.12 -1.10 -3.67
C GLU A 35 -2.85 -1.94 -3.85
N GLY A 36 -2.12 -2.22 -2.77
CA GLY A 36 -0.92 -3.06 -2.81
C GLY A 36 -1.23 -4.48 -3.31
N LEU A 37 -2.33 -5.08 -2.86
CA LEU A 37 -2.77 -6.40 -3.31
C LEU A 37 -3.18 -6.38 -4.79
N GLU A 38 -3.85 -5.34 -5.25
CA GLU A 38 -4.21 -5.16 -6.65
C GLU A 38 -2.96 -5.10 -7.55
N ARG A 39 -1.93 -4.34 -7.14
CA ARG A 39 -0.64 -4.29 -7.86
C ARG A 39 0.04 -5.65 -7.98
N LEU A 40 -0.12 -6.51 -6.97
CA LEU A 40 0.41 -7.88 -6.95
C LEU A 40 -0.55 -8.90 -7.60
N GLY A 41 -1.77 -8.51 -7.99
CA GLY A 41 -2.78 -9.41 -8.52
C GLY A 41 -3.33 -10.40 -7.49
N LEU A 42 -3.31 -10.05 -6.21
CA LEU A 42 -3.74 -10.89 -5.08
C LEU A 42 -5.10 -10.46 -4.53
N GLN A 43 -5.78 -11.38 -3.86
CA GLN A 43 -7.01 -11.12 -3.13
C GLN A 43 -6.90 -11.63 -1.69
N ALA A 44 -7.50 -10.90 -0.76
CA ALA A 44 -7.48 -11.22 0.66
C ALA A 44 -8.84 -10.87 1.30
N SER A 45 -9.20 -11.57 2.37
CA SER A 45 -10.35 -11.22 3.22
C SER A 45 -10.06 -9.92 3.98
N ASP A 46 -11.10 -9.30 4.55
CA ASP A 46 -10.92 -8.07 5.34
C ASP A 46 -10.09 -8.30 6.60
N GLU A 47 -10.20 -9.50 7.20
CA GLU A 47 -9.37 -9.91 8.34
C GLU A 47 -7.90 -10.00 7.94
N GLN A 48 -7.61 -10.61 6.78
CA GLN A 48 -6.25 -10.71 6.24
C GLN A 48 -5.70 -9.32 5.89
N LYS A 49 -6.50 -8.42 5.32
CA LYS A 49 -6.05 -7.03 5.05
C LYS A 49 -5.70 -6.29 6.34
N LEU A 50 -6.48 -6.47 7.41
CA LEU A 50 -6.19 -5.88 8.71
C LEU A 50 -4.91 -6.45 9.33
N GLU A 51 -4.67 -7.75 9.16
CA GLU A 51 -3.43 -8.38 9.59
C GLU A 51 -2.22 -7.84 8.82
N MET A 52 -2.29 -7.81 7.48
CA MET A 52 -1.26 -7.22 6.62
C MET A 52 -1.00 -5.76 6.99
N LEU A 53 -2.04 -4.96 7.28
CA LEU A 53 -1.90 -3.57 7.71
C LEU A 53 -1.07 -3.46 9.00
N GLY A 54 -1.31 -4.35 9.97
CA GLY A 54 -0.54 -4.42 11.20
C GLY A 54 0.95 -4.70 10.92
N GLN A 55 1.23 -5.68 10.07
CA GLN A 55 2.59 -6.06 9.69
C GLN A 55 3.31 -4.96 8.92
N VAL A 56 2.65 -4.31 7.94
CA VAL A 56 3.19 -3.16 7.20
C VAL A 56 3.58 -2.03 8.13
N LYS A 57 2.71 -1.68 9.09
CA LYS A 57 3.01 -0.63 10.08
C LYS A 57 4.21 -1.00 10.94
N ALA A 58 4.25 -2.24 11.46
CA ALA A 58 5.36 -2.72 12.26
C ALA A 58 6.67 -2.69 11.47
N LYS A 59 6.67 -3.18 10.24
CA LYS A 59 7.87 -3.22 9.38
C LYS A 59 8.37 -1.83 9.02
N SER A 60 7.47 -0.90 8.71
CA SER A 60 7.84 0.49 8.42
C SER A 60 8.45 1.20 9.63
N LEU A 61 8.00 0.87 10.84
CA LEU A 61 8.57 1.41 12.08
C LEU A 61 9.96 0.83 12.36
N GLU A 62 10.16 -0.46 12.09
CA GLU A 62 11.44 -1.15 12.21
C GLU A 62 12.48 -0.55 11.23
N LYS A 63 12.12 -0.48 9.95
CA LYS A 63 12.99 0.03 8.87
C LYS A 63 13.15 1.56 8.91
N ARG A 64 12.19 2.26 9.51
CA ARG A 64 12.02 3.73 9.47
C ARG A 64 11.89 4.29 8.05
N ASP A 65 11.29 3.49 7.17
CA ASP A 65 11.12 3.81 5.76
C ASP A 65 9.81 3.21 5.23
N LEU A 66 9.50 3.50 3.97
CA LEU A 66 8.42 2.88 3.23
C LEU A 66 8.76 1.42 2.87
N LEU A 67 7.71 0.63 2.64
CA LEU A 67 7.83 -0.70 2.09
C LEU A 67 7.76 -0.64 0.57
N ASP A 68 8.63 -1.39 -0.09
CA ASP A 68 8.51 -1.69 -1.52
C ASP A 68 7.57 -2.88 -1.77
N ASP A 69 7.32 -3.17 -3.05
CA ASP A 69 6.39 -4.23 -3.46
C ASP A 69 6.92 -5.63 -3.11
N GLU A 70 8.25 -5.84 -3.03
CA GLU A 70 8.83 -7.14 -2.63
C GLU A 70 8.65 -7.40 -1.13
N GLU A 71 8.88 -6.38 -0.30
CA GLU A 71 8.63 -6.41 1.13
C GLU A 71 7.14 -6.63 1.43
N PHE A 72 6.26 -5.96 0.67
CA PHE A 72 4.83 -6.17 0.81
C PHE A 72 4.37 -7.55 0.33
N ALA A 73 4.92 -8.05 -0.79
CA ALA A 73 4.62 -9.40 -1.28
C ALA A 73 4.96 -10.47 -0.23
N THR A 74 6.10 -10.32 0.46
CA THR A 74 6.48 -11.23 1.56
C THR A 74 5.43 -11.25 2.67
N ILE A 75 4.96 -10.08 3.11
CA ILE A 75 3.89 -9.96 4.11
C ILE A 75 2.59 -10.59 3.61
N ALA A 76 2.23 -10.34 2.35
CA ALA A 76 1.02 -10.88 1.75
C ALA A 76 1.06 -12.41 1.67
N GLU A 77 2.18 -12.99 1.22
CA GLU A 77 2.36 -14.44 1.14
C GLU A 77 2.30 -15.12 2.51
N ASP A 78 2.89 -14.51 3.53
CA ASP A 78 2.88 -15.02 4.90
C ASP A 78 1.46 -15.05 5.47
N VAL A 79 0.66 -14.00 5.25
CA VAL A 79 -0.73 -13.91 5.73
C VAL A 79 -1.69 -14.77 4.91
N LEU A 80 -1.47 -14.89 3.60
CA LEU A 80 -2.28 -15.75 2.72
C LEU A 80 -1.93 -17.24 2.88
N GLY A 81 -0.82 -17.57 3.53
CA GLY A 81 -0.36 -18.94 3.71
C GLY A 81 0.09 -19.60 2.39
N THR A 82 0.52 -18.79 1.41
CA THR A 82 0.99 -19.26 0.10
C THR A 82 2.48 -19.61 0.08
N ARG A 83 3.17 -19.46 1.22
CA ARG A 83 4.56 -19.85 1.39
C ARG A 83 4.67 -21.36 1.61
N ALA A 84 5.35 -22.04 0.69
CA ALA A 84 5.70 -23.46 0.81
C ALA A 84 6.88 -23.69 1.76
#